data_AF-A0A1J3GE32-F1
#
_entry.id   AF-A0A1J3GE32-F1
#
_cell.length_a   1.000
_cell.length_b   1.000
_cell.length_c   1.000
_cell.angle_alpha   90.00
_cell.angle_beta   90.00
_cell.angle_gamma   90.00
#
_symmetry.space_group_name_H-M   'P 1'
#
loop_
_entity.id
_entity.type
_entity.pdbx_description
1 polymer ?
#
loop_
_entity_poly.entity_id
_entity_poly.type
_entity_poly.pdbx_seq_one_letter_code
_entity_poly.pdbx_strand_id
1 'polypeptide(L)'
;DEVRKNPLNYDSWFDYVRLEEETVGNKDRIREVYERAIANVPPAQEKRYWQRYIYLWINYALFEEIETKDVERARHVYRECLKIIPHTKFSFAKIWLLAAQCEIRQLNLTGARKILGNAIGKAPKDKIFKKFIE
;
A
#
# COMPACT_ATOMS: atom_id res chain seq x y z
N ASP A 1 6.90 21.43 10.18
CA ASP A 1 6.16 20.50 9.30
C ASP A 1 6.23 20.89 7.84
N GLU A 2 7.23 20.37 7.12
CA GLU A 2 7.28 20.49 5.65
C GLU A 2 6.06 19.88 4.97
N VAL A 3 5.53 18.78 5.53
CA VAL A 3 4.28 18.14 5.09
C VAL A 3 3.05 19.04 5.16
N ARG A 4 3.04 20.08 6.03
CA ARG A 4 1.97 21.10 6.05
C ARG A 4 2.15 22.15 4.96
N LYS A 5 3.40 22.44 4.59
CA LYS A 5 3.73 23.44 3.55
C LYS A 5 3.53 22.87 2.14
N ASN A 6 3.86 21.60 1.94
CA ASN A 6 3.64 20.90 0.68
C ASN A 6 3.17 19.44 0.92
N PRO A 7 1.86 19.23 1.12
CA PRO A 7 1.30 17.89 1.39
C PRO A 7 1.44 16.91 0.23
N LEU A 8 1.71 17.37 -0.99
CA LEU A 8 1.91 16.52 -2.17
C LEU A 8 3.36 16.07 -2.33
N ASN A 9 4.29 16.57 -1.51
CA ASN A 9 5.64 16.05 -1.45
C ASN A 9 5.69 14.79 -0.57
N TYR A 10 5.53 13.63 -1.21
CA TYR A 10 5.55 12.33 -0.52
C TYR A 10 6.91 11.99 0.11
N ASP A 11 8.02 12.59 -0.35
CA ASP A 11 9.33 12.38 0.29
C ASP A 11 9.33 12.92 1.73
N SER A 12 8.77 14.12 1.95
CA SER A 12 8.60 14.67 3.29
C SER A 12 7.70 13.82 4.19
N TRP A 13 6.72 13.10 3.62
CA TRP A 13 5.90 12.15 4.37
C TRP A 13 6.68 10.89 4.75
N PHE A 14 7.52 10.36 3.86
CA PHE A 14 8.39 9.23 4.20
C PHE A 14 9.36 9.56 5.33
N ASP A 15 10.01 10.72 5.25
CA ASP A 15 10.93 11.17 6.30
C ASP A 15 10.19 11.36 7.63
N TYR A 16 8.96 11.90 7.58
CA TYR A 16 8.17 12.12 8.78
C TYR A 16 7.71 10.81 9.43
N VAL A 17 7.22 9.85 8.64
CA VAL A 17 6.85 8.52 9.13
C VAL A 17 8.05 7.83 9.75
N ARG A 18 9.21 7.85 9.08
CA ARG A 18 10.44 7.21 9.58
C ARG A 18 10.88 7.78 10.93
N LEU A 19 10.82 9.10 11.09
CA LEU A 19 11.13 9.76 12.36
C LEU A 19 10.18 9.32 13.50
N GLU A 20 8.89 9.16 13.19
CA GLU A 20 7.92 8.66 14.17
C GLU A 20 8.08 7.16 14.46
N GLU A 21 8.49 6.36 13.48
CA GLU A 21 8.84 4.93 13.66
C GLU A 21 10.07 4.74 14.57
N GLU A 22 11.05 5.65 14.50
CA GLU A 22 12.19 5.68 15.42
C GLU A 22 11.79 6.04 16.86
N THR A 23 10.61 6.67 17.04
CA THR A 23 10.07 7.02 18.35
C THR A 23 9.35 5.80 18.95
N VAL A 24 10.08 5.02 19.75
CA VAL A 24 9.60 3.78 20.34
C VAL A 24 8.28 3.98 21.11
N GLY A 25 7.27 3.19 20.75
CA GLY A 25 6.07 3.00 21.57
C GLY A 25 4.81 3.76 21.17
N ASN A 26 4.84 4.60 20.12
CA ASN A 26 3.65 5.37 19.71
C ASN A 26 3.06 4.92 18.35
N LYS A 27 2.58 3.67 18.31
CA LYS A 27 1.95 3.08 17.11
C LYS A 27 0.75 3.88 16.60
N ASP A 28 -0.03 4.47 17.50
CA ASP A 28 -1.20 5.26 17.14
C ASP A 28 -0.84 6.58 16.46
N ARG A 29 0.26 7.21 16.87
CA ARG A 29 0.79 8.39 16.19
C ARG A 29 1.32 8.05 14.80
N ILE A 30 2.04 6.94 14.65
CA ILE A 30 2.52 6.47 13.34
C ILE A 30 1.33 6.24 12.39
N ARG A 31 0.25 5.61 12.89
CA ARG A 31 -1.01 5.45 12.14
C ARG A 31 -1.60 6.79 11.74
N GLU A 32 -1.70 7.74 12.66
CA GLU A 32 -2.22 9.07 12.35
C GLU A 32 -1.42 9.75 11.24
N VAL A 33 -0.09 9.61 11.25
CA VAL A 33 0.77 10.15 10.19
C VAL A 33 0.50 9.45 8.86
N TYR A 34 0.38 8.11 8.84
CA TYR A 34 0.03 7.38 7.63
C TYR A 34 -1.34 7.80 7.08
N GLU A 35 -2.37 7.87 7.92
CA GLU A 35 -3.74 8.31 7.55
C GLU A 35 -3.72 9.73 6.95
N ARG A 36 -2.97 10.64 7.57
CA ARG A 36 -2.79 12.00 7.04
C ARG A 36 -2.04 11.99 5.70
N ALA A 37 -1.04 11.13 5.53
CA ALA A 37 -0.30 11.04 4.28
C ALA A 37 -1.19 10.50 3.14
N ILE A 38 -1.95 9.43 3.38
CA ILE A 38 -2.80 8.81 2.36
C ILE A 38 -4.04 9.66 2.00
N ALA A 39 -4.48 10.56 2.88
CA ALA A 39 -5.53 11.52 2.57
C ALA A 39 -5.13 12.50 1.44
N ASN A 40 -3.84 12.69 1.20
CA ASN A 40 -3.31 13.54 0.14
C ASN A 40 -3.22 12.76 -1.19
N VAL A 41 -4.37 12.51 -1.81
CA VAL A 41 -4.44 11.77 -3.08
C VAL A 41 -3.82 12.61 -4.22
N PRO A 42 -2.99 12.01 -5.11
CA PRO A 42 -2.46 12.75 -6.26
C PRO A 42 -3.58 13.29 -7.15
N PRO A 43 -3.60 14.61 -7.46
CA PRO A 43 -4.68 15.21 -8.26
C PRO A 43 -4.62 14.78 -9.73
N ALA A 44 -3.41 14.50 -10.24
CA ALA A 44 -3.20 14.06 -11.61
C ALA A 44 -3.27 12.52 -11.70
N GLN A 45 -4.04 12.00 -12.65
CA GLN A 45 -4.14 10.57 -12.93
C GLN A 45 -3.03 10.09 -13.89
N GLU A 46 -1.80 10.57 -13.68
CA GLU A 46 -0.62 10.07 -14.37
C GLU A 46 0.17 9.16 -13.44
N LYS A 47 0.58 8.00 -13.95
CA LYS A 47 1.24 6.95 -13.16
C LYS A 47 2.45 7.45 -12.36
N ARG A 48 3.22 8.42 -12.87
CA ARG A 48 4.41 8.97 -12.19
C ARG A 48 4.10 9.59 -10.82
N TYR A 49 2.99 10.31 -10.70
CA TYR A 49 2.60 10.98 -9.45
C TYR A 49 2.03 9.99 -8.42
N TRP A 50 1.52 8.86 -8.89
CA TRP A 50 0.97 7.80 -8.06
C TRP A 50 2.05 6.86 -7.51
N GLN A 51 3.24 6.81 -8.12
CA GLN A 51 4.29 5.89 -7.68
C GLN A 51 4.60 6.04 -6.19
N ARG A 52 4.98 7.26 -5.76
CA ARG A 52 5.30 7.51 -4.35
C ARG A 52 4.10 7.39 -3.43
N TYR A 53 2.94 7.85 -3.87
CA TYR A 53 1.69 7.67 -3.12
C TYR A 53 1.40 6.20 -2.81
N ILE A 54 1.57 5.29 -3.78
CA ILE A 54 1.38 3.85 -3.56
C ILE A 54 2.45 3.27 -2.63
N TYR A 55 3.67 3.82 -2.61
CA TYR A 55 4.68 3.41 -1.63
C TYR A 55 4.27 3.75 -0.18
N LEU A 56 3.55 4.85 0.05
CA LEU A 56 3.00 5.14 1.40
C LEU A 56 2.02 4.06 1.83
N TRP A 57 1.11 3.65 0.94
CA TRP A 57 0.18 2.54 1.22
C TRP A 57 0.89 1.21 1.47
N ILE A 58 1.94 0.91 0.70
CA ILE A 58 2.75 -0.30 0.91
C ILE A 58 3.42 -0.26 2.28
N ASN A 59 4.07 0.85 2.64
CA ASN A 59 4.74 0.99 3.92
C ASN A 59 3.74 0.90 5.08
N TYR A 60 2.56 1.51 4.95
CA TYR A 60 1.51 1.42 5.95
C TYR A 60 1.03 -0.03 6.16
N ALA A 61 0.77 -0.75 5.07
CA ALA A 61 0.35 -2.14 5.17
C ALA A 61 1.44 -3.04 5.78
N LEU A 62 2.72 -2.80 5.45
CA LEU A 62 3.86 -3.52 6.03
C LEU A 62 4.06 -3.16 7.51
N PHE A 63 3.87 -1.90 7.89
CA PHE A 63 3.90 -1.46 9.29
C PHE A 63 2.84 -2.21 10.11
N GLU A 64 1.60 -2.30 9.63
CA GLU A 64 0.57 -3.06 10.34
C GLU A 64 0.88 -4.56 10.36
N GLU A 65 1.39 -5.13 9.26
CA GLU A 65 1.69 -6.57 9.21
C GLU A 65 2.88 -6.98 10.08
N ILE A 66 3.96 -6.18 10.11
CA ILE A 66 5.24 -6.55 10.71
C ILE A 66 5.41 -5.94 12.10
N GLU A 67 5.18 -4.64 12.24
CA GLU A 67 5.47 -3.89 13.48
C GLU A 67 4.32 -3.98 14.49
N THR A 68 3.07 -3.87 14.01
CA THR A 68 1.89 -4.02 14.89
C THR A 68 1.42 -5.47 14.98
N LYS A 69 1.77 -6.31 14.00
CA LYS A 69 1.30 -7.69 13.83
C LYS A 69 -0.22 -7.79 13.69
N ASP A 70 -0.86 -6.71 13.25
CA ASP A 70 -2.30 -6.65 12.98
C ASP A 70 -2.56 -6.94 11.50
N VAL A 71 -2.72 -8.22 11.23
CA VAL A 71 -2.96 -8.76 9.88
C VAL A 71 -4.27 -8.25 9.30
N GLU A 72 -5.31 -8.08 10.12
CA GLU A 72 -6.62 -7.67 9.62
C GLU A 72 -6.60 -6.21 9.19
N ARG A 73 -5.90 -5.34 9.94
CA ARG A 73 -5.61 -3.97 9.49
C ARG A 73 -4.76 -3.97 8.23
N ALA A 74 -3.71 -4.76 8.15
CA ALA A 74 -2.88 -4.84 6.93
C ALA A 74 -3.74 -5.21 5.70
N ARG A 75 -4.65 -6.19 5.82
CA ARG A 75 -5.61 -6.54 4.77
C ARG A 75 -6.52 -5.37 4.41
N HIS A 76 -7.03 -4.64 5.39
CA HIS A 76 -7.86 -3.47 5.16
C HIS A 76 -7.10 -2.40 4.36
N VAL A 77 -5.87 -2.07 4.77
CA VAL A 77 -5.01 -1.11 4.07
C VAL A 77 -4.74 -1.54 2.61
N TYR A 78 -4.42 -2.82 2.37
CA TYR A 78 -4.26 -3.34 1.01
C TYR A 78 -5.55 -3.21 0.17
N ARG A 79 -6.71 -3.52 0.75
CA ARG A 79 -8.01 -3.43 0.06
C ARG A 79 -8.35 -1.99 -0.32
N GLU A 80 -8.16 -1.03 0.58
CA GLU A 80 -8.43 0.38 0.32
C GLU A 80 -7.47 0.95 -0.73
N CYS A 81 -6.18 0.63 -0.65
CA CYS A 81 -5.20 0.98 -1.68
C CYS A 81 -5.60 0.45 -3.07
N LEU A 82 -6.08 -0.80 -3.15
CA LEU A 82 -6.52 -1.38 -4.41
C LEU A 82 -7.82 -0.75 -4.93
N LYS A 83 -8.68 -0.19 -4.08
CA LYS A 83 -9.90 0.51 -4.51
C LYS A 83 -9.59 1.90 -5.09
N ILE A 84 -8.65 2.63 -4.48
CA ILE A 84 -8.38 4.01 -4.87
C ILE A 84 -7.59 4.15 -6.18
N ILE A 85 -6.82 3.12 -6.55
CA ILE A 85 -6.06 3.13 -7.82
C ILE A 85 -7.02 3.14 -9.02
N PRO A 86 -6.88 4.09 -9.96
CA PRO A 86 -7.66 4.10 -11.20
C PRO A 86 -7.10 3.06 -12.19
N HIS A 87 -7.46 1.78 -11.95
CA HIS A 87 -6.95 0.63 -12.72
C HIS A 87 -7.22 0.70 -14.23
N THR A 88 -8.21 1.51 -14.66
CA THR A 88 -8.49 1.76 -16.08
C THR A 88 -7.38 2.52 -16.80
N LYS A 89 -6.60 3.33 -16.08
CA LYS A 89 -5.48 4.12 -16.64
C LYS A 89 -4.13 3.47 -16.40
N PHE A 90 -3.91 2.96 -15.19
CA PHE A 90 -2.68 2.29 -14.82
C PHE A 90 -2.91 1.35 -13.65
N SER A 91 -2.01 0.37 -13.49
CA SER A 91 -1.99 -0.48 -12.31
C SER A 91 -0.57 -0.81 -11.86
N PHE A 92 -0.45 -1.15 -10.57
CA PHE A 92 0.79 -1.46 -9.89
C PHE A 92 0.84 -2.93 -9.52
N ALA A 93 1.66 -3.72 -10.21
CA ALA A 93 1.78 -5.15 -9.90
C ALA A 93 2.29 -5.39 -8.47
N LYS A 94 3.15 -4.52 -7.95
CA LYS A 94 3.75 -4.66 -6.62
C LYS A 94 2.70 -4.72 -5.50
N ILE A 95 1.68 -3.86 -5.51
CA ILE A 95 0.65 -3.87 -4.46
C ILE A 95 -0.22 -5.14 -4.53
N TRP A 96 -0.58 -5.61 -5.73
CA TRP A 96 -1.32 -6.86 -5.91
C TRP A 96 -0.54 -8.07 -5.39
N LEU A 97 0.75 -8.13 -5.71
CA LEU A 97 1.62 -9.21 -5.28
C LEU A 97 1.82 -9.20 -3.76
N LEU A 98 2.03 -8.03 -3.16
CA LEU A 98 2.19 -7.90 -1.71
C LEU A 98 0.91 -8.28 -0.96
N ALA A 99 -0.26 -7.86 -1.45
CA ALA A 99 -1.55 -8.24 -0.88
C ALA A 99 -1.77 -9.77 -0.95
N ALA A 100 -1.44 -10.40 -2.07
CA ALA A 100 -1.53 -11.85 -2.21
C ALA A 100 -0.52 -12.58 -1.31
N GLN A 101 0.72 -12.08 -1.19
CA GLN A 101 1.73 -12.64 -0.31
C GLN A 101 1.34 -12.52 1.17
N CYS A 102 0.68 -11.43 1.56
CA CYS A 102 0.11 -11.28 2.89
C CYS A 102 -0.87 -12.44 3.17
N GLU A 103 -1.81 -12.71 2.28
CA GLU A 103 -2.74 -13.84 2.45
C GLU A 103 -2.03 -15.20 2.45
N ILE A 104 -0.99 -15.40 1.66
CA ILE A 104 -0.19 -16.64 1.66
C ILE A 104 0.50 -16.85 3.01
N ARG A 105 1.09 -15.79 3.61
CA ARG A 105 1.72 -15.86 4.95
C ARG A 105 0.71 -16.24 6.04
N GLN A 106 -0.55 -15.89 5.83
CA GLN A 106 -1.67 -16.25 6.72
C GLN A 106 -2.33 -17.58 6.37
N LEU A 107 -1.71 -18.37 5.48
CA LEU A 107 -2.22 -19.65 4.98
C LEU A 107 -3.59 -19.56 4.28
N ASN A 108 -3.99 -18.36 3.85
CA ASN A 108 -5.25 -18.11 3.13
C ASN A 108 -5.03 -18.16 1.61
N LEU A 109 -4.83 -19.36 1.09
CA LEU A 109 -4.60 -19.58 -0.35
C LEU A 109 -5.79 -19.14 -1.22
N THR A 110 -7.01 -19.31 -0.72
CA THR A 110 -8.22 -18.88 -1.42
C THR A 110 -8.26 -17.37 -1.59
N GLY A 111 -7.93 -16.62 -0.53
CA GLY A 111 -7.79 -15.17 -0.57
C GLY A 111 -6.72 -14.73 -1.57
N ALA A 112 -5.53 -15.33 -1.50
CA ALA A 112 -4.43 -15.04 -2.41
C ALA A 112 -4.81 -15.26 -3.88
N ARG A 113 -5.45 -16.39 -4.21
CA ARG A 113 -5.92 -16.70 -5.57
C ARG A 113 -6.95 -15.69 -6.05
N LYS A 114 -7.89 -15.27 -5.20
CA LYS A 114 -8.89 -14.25 -5.54
C LYS A 114 -8.24 -12.90 -5.84
N ILE A 115 -7.24 -12.49 -5.05
CA ILE A 115 -6.49 -11.25 -5.27
C ILE A 115 -5.73 -11.31 -6.60
N LEU A 116 -5.01 -12.41 -6.87
CA LEU A 116 -4.24 -12.56 -8.11
C LEU A 116 -5.15 -12.68 -9.34
N GLY A 117 -6.28 -13.39 -9.24
CA GLY A 117 -7.28 -13.45 -10.31
C GLY A 117 -7.86 -12.08 -10.65
N ASN A 118 -8.19 -11.28 -9.64
CA ASN A 118 -8.60 -9.89 -9.83
C ASN A 118 -7.49 -9.04 -10.46
N ALA A 119 -6.24 -9.25 -10.03
CA ALA A 119 -5.09 -8.56 -10.58
C ALA A 119 -4.88 -8.87 -12.07
N ILE A 120 -5.05 -10.13 -12.48
CA ILE A 120 -4.99 -10.54 -13.90
C ILE A 120 -6.06 -9.81 -14.72
N GLY A 121 -7.29 -9.75 -14.23
CA GLY A 121 -8.39 -9.08 -14.93
C GLY A 121 -8.23 -7.57 -15.03
N LYS A 122 -7.70 -6.92 -13.99
CA LYS A 122 -7.54 -5.45 -13.94
C LYS A 122 -6.18 -4.95 -14.44
N ALA A 123 -5.16 -5.81 -14.46
CA ALA A 123 -3.78 -5.45 -14.71
C ALA A 123 -3.01 -6.63 -15.32
N PRO A 124 -3.28 -7.01 -16.58
CA PRO A 124 -2.59 -8.13 -17.22
C PRO A 124 -1.12 -7.75 -17.44
N LYS A 125 -0.26 -8.18 -16.52
CA LYS A 125 1.20 -8.05 -16.61
C LYS A 125 1.83 -9.41 -16.37
N ASP A 126 2.84 -9.75 -17.17
CA ASP A 126 3.52 -11.05 -17.14
C ASP A 126 4.01 -11.45 -15.74
N LYS A 127 4.43 -10.48 -14.92
CA LYS A 127 4.87 -10.74 -13.53
C LYS A 127 3.74 -11.25 -12.63
N ILE A 128 2.51 -10.79 -12.85
CA ILE A 128 1.33 -11.25 -12.09
C ILE A 128 0.96 -12.67 -12.54
N PHE A 129 1.00 -12.93 -13.86
CA PHE A 129 0.77 -14.27 -14.40
C PHE A 129 1.78 -15.30 -13.88
N LYS A 130 3.08 -14.98 -13.90
CA LYS A 130 4.11 -15.88 -13.37
C LYS A 130 3.88 -16.23 -11.90
N LYS A 131 3.50 -15.25 -11.06
CA LYS A 131 3.22 -15.49 -9.65
C LYS A 131 1.90 -16.24 -9.40
N PHE A 132 0.98 -16.25 -10.35
CA PHE A 132 -0.28 -16.99 -10.21
C PHE A 132 -0.12 -18.49 -10.49
N ILE A 133 0.83 -18.86 -11.36
CA ILE A 133 1.08 -20.25 -11.77
C ILE A 133 2.02 -20.97 -10.80
N GLU A 134 2.89 -20.21 -10.12
CA GLU A 134 3.82 -20.68 -9.08
C GLU A 134 3.13 -20.87 -7.72
#